data_AF-A0A956R833-F1
#
_entry.id   AF-A0A956R833-F1
#
_cell.length_a   1.000
_cell.length_b   1.000
_cell.length_c   1.000
_cell.angle_alpha   90.00
_cell.angle_beta   90.00
_cell.angle_gamma   90.00
#
_symmetry.space_group_name_H-M   'P 1'
#
loop_
_entity.id
_entity.type
_entity.pdbx_description
1 polymer ?
#
loop_
_entity_poly.entity_id
_entity_poly.type
_entity_poly.pdbx_seq_one_letter_code
_entity_poly.pdbx_strand_id
1 'polypeptide(L)'
;MGNEDCPDAAAPLCEPDSGECVSCSAVADGDGACAQLDPATPLCVGDRCVACTADDPLVCDQQLLVCDDDTHACVPCGEHEECGSGACELALGRCFPTDFVVTVDGDGGAMADYMSIAAAVDAVDDGQHGVIVVHELDMAAPYALGVQVTGGKTIALLAAPGEAPIIQGTGGNPGLRVEGAGTSVYVDGLSIAGNTGGLGLAVDGASAWVDRSRIVQNSGGGILAQNGAELTLRNCFVVLNGGQFVDTRGLTASNAIIRLAYTTVAANDGTGATGPISIACDAGTTGEVRNSIVASGTDTIDCTGLVFDSNVVDTAGLSGSNNDVLAFDPGWFPGIAMSDFHVAAGPPFAEVAQWNDGDPLTDIDGDARPTNDGDPDYAGADVP
;
A
#
# COMPACT_ATOMS: atom_id res chain seq x y z
N MET A 1 49.75 -8.96 -14.10
CA MET A 1 49.07 -7.84 -13.42
C MET A 1 47.60 -8.14 -13.56
N GLY A 2 46.89 -8.24 -12.46
CA GLY A 2 45.45 -8.52 -12.43
C GLY A 2 44.64 -7.26 -12.12
N ASN A 3 43.31 -7.36 -12.12
CA ASN A 3 42.45 -6.24 -11.74
C ASN A 3 42.74 -5.74 -10.32
N GLU A 4 43.18 -6.64 -9.43
CA GLU A 4 43.63 -6.31 -8.07
C GLU A 4 44.81 -5.33 -8.01
N ASP A 5 45.55 -5.16 -9.11
CA ASP A 5 46.67 -4.23 -9.23
C ASP A 5 46.24 -2.83 -9.74
N CYS A 6 44.95 -2.63 -10.04
CA CYS A 6 44.38 -1.37 -10.54
C CYS A 6 43.44 -0.71 -9.51
N PRO A 7 43.99 0.08 -8.54
CA PRO A 7 43.20 0.62 -7.43
C PRO A 7 42.38 1.87 -7.77
N ASP A 8 42.51 2.41 -8.98
CA ASP A 8 41.76 3.59 -9.40
C ASP A 8 40.34 3.20 -9.80
N ALA A 9 39.34 3.76 -9.12
CA ALA A 9 37.93 3.49 -9.41
C ALA A 9 37.52 3.94 -10.82
N ALA A 10 38.22 4.91 -11.43
CA ALA A 10 37.96 5.34 -12.80
C ALA A 10 38.62 4.43 -13.86
N ALA A 11 39.55 3.57 -13.45
CA ALA A 11 40.26 2.64 -14.32
C ALA A 11 40.53 1.30 -13.60
N PRO A 12 39.47 0.57 -13.19
CA PRO A 12 39.62 -0.56 -12.28
C PRO A 12 40.04 -1.86 -13.00
N LEU A 13 40.16 -1.86 -14.32
CA LEU A 13 40.43 -3.05 -15.12
C LEU A 13 41.87 -3.05 -15.64
N CYS A 14 42.55 -4.19 -15.52
CA CYS A 14 43.88 -4.38 -16.09
C CYS A 14 43.77 -4.94 -17.50
N GLU A 15 44.19 -4.20 -18.52
CA GLU A 15 44.15 -4.66 -19.91
C GLU A 15 45.21 -5.78 -20.11
N PRO A 16 44.82 -6.99 -20.54
CA PRO A 16 45.71 -8.15 -20.50
C PRO A 16 46.98 -8.04 -21.34
N ASP A 17 46.94 -7.32 -22.47
CA ASP A 17 48.05 -7.26 -23.42
C ASP A 17 49.10 -6.19 -23.03
N SER A 18 48.67 -5.07 -22.47
CA SER A 18 49.50 -3.92 -22.10
C SER A 18 49.85 -3.87 -20.61
N GLY A 19 49.01 -4.43 -19.76
CA GLY A 19 49.06 -4.28 -18.30
C GLY A 19 48.70 -2.87 -17.82
N GLU A 20 48.10 -2.04 -18.68
CA GLU A 20 47.60 -0.71 -18.30
C GLU A 20 46.26 -0.81 -17.57
N CYS A 21 46.06 0.04 -16.58
CA CYS A 21 44.76 0.18 -15.92
C CYS A 21 43.85 1.06 -16.77
N VAL A 22 42.68 0.54 -17.13
CA VAL A 22 41.74 1.17 -18.06
C VAL A 22 40.31 1.13 -17.53
N SER A 23 39.43 1.97 -18.10
CA SER A 23 37.99 1.93 -17.83
C SER A 23 37.33 0.74 -18.55
N CYS A 24 36.09 0.42 -18.18
CA CYS A 24 35.36 -0.66 -18.83
C CYS A 24 35.01 -0.38 -20.30
N SER A 25 34.90 0.90 -20.71
CA SER A 25 34.65 1.26 -22.11
C SER A 25 35.86 1.04 -23.01
N ALA A 26 37.05 0.94 -22.42
CA ALA A 26 38.31 0.81 -23.13
C ALA A 26 38.68 -0.65 -23.44
N VAL A 27 37.96 -1.62 -22.87
CA VAL A 27 38.13 -3.05 -23.18
C VAL A 27 37.03 -3.51 -24.15
N ALA A 28 37.33 -4.53 -24.97
CA ALA A 28 36.42 -4.99 -26.02
C ALA A 28 35.12 -5.63 -25.50
N ASP A 29 35.15 -6.17 -24.28
CA ASP A 29 34.03 -6.79 -23.57
C ASP A 29 33.91 -6.15 -22.18
N GLY A 30 33.40 -4.91 -22.15
CA GLY A 30 33.27 -4.09 -20.94
C GLY A 30 32.45 -4.78 -19.86
N ASP A 31 31.28 -5.31 -20.23
CA ASP A 31 30.38 -6.02 -19.31
C ASP A 31 31.05 -7.31 -18.80
N GLY A 32 31.65 -8.10 -19.69
CA GLY A 32 32.38 -9.31 -19.28
C GLY A 32 33.53 -9.00 -18.32
N ALA A 33 34.22 -7.87 -18.50
CA ALA A 33 35.29 -7.43 -17.61
C ALA A 33 34.75 -6.93 -16.27
N CYS A 34 33.66 -6.15 -16.27
CA CYS A 34 32.98 -5.69 -15.06
C CYS A 34 32.42 -6.87 -14.24
N ALA A 35 31.76 -7.83 -14.89
CA ALA A 35 31.22 -9.02 -14.22
C ALA A 35 32.31 -9.91 -13.58
N GLN A 36 33.51 -9.95 -14.18
CA GLN A 36 34.66 -10.66 -13.59
C GLN A 36 35.30 -9.87 -12.42
N LEU A 37 35.29 -8.54 -12.49
CA LEU A 37 35.79 -7.67 -11.44
C LEU A 37 34.89 -7.75 -10.19
N ASP A 38 33.58 -7.58 -10.37
CA ASP A 38 32.58 -7.65 -9.32
C ASP A 38 31.22 -8.13 -9.88
N PRO A 39 30.75 -9.32 -9.48
CA PRO A 39 29.44 -9.83 -9.90
C PRO A 39 28.25 -8.93 -9.51
N ALA A 40 28.41 -8.02 -8.54
CA ALA A 40 27.37 -7.07 -8.16
C ALA A 40 27.33 -5.80 -9.03
N THR A 41 28.34 -5.57 -9.88
CA THR A 41 28.38 -4.46 -10.84
C THR A 41 28.81 -4.91 -12.24
N PRO A 42 28.04 -5.82 -12.89
CA PRO A 42 28.48 -6.51 -14.10
C PRO A 42 28.39 -5.67 -15.37
N LEU A 43 27.74 -4.50 -15.36
CA LEU A 43 27.47 -3.73 -16.56
C LEU A 43 28.44 -2.56 -16.72
N CYS A 44 28.94 -2.35 -17.93
CA CYS A 44 29.76 -1.20 -18.28
C CYS A 44 28.90 -0.08 -18.86
N VAL A 45 28.69 0.99 -18.09
CA VAL A 45 27.93 2.17 -18.53
C VAL A 45 28.83 3.40 -18.50
N GLY A 46 29.12 3.93 -19.70
CA GLY A 46 30.17 4.93 -19.83
C GLY A 46 31.52 4.33 -19.42
N ASP A 47 32.23 4.98 -18.51
CA ASP A 47 33.54 4.54 -18.03
C ASP A 47 33.48 3.77 -16.69
N ARG A 48 32.29 3.40 -16.20
CA ARG A 48 32.09 2.77 -14.89
C ARG A 48 31.38 1.43 -14.98
N CYS A 49 31.78 0.50 -14.10
CA CYS A 49 31.01 -0.69 -13.80
C CYS A 49 29.85 -0.33 -12.87
N VAL A 50 28.64 -0.78 -13.19
CA VAL A 50 27.40 -0.46 -12.45
C VAL A 50 26.55 -1.70 -12.24
N ALA A 51 25.62 -1.63 -11.28
CA ALA A 51 24.81 -2.78 -10.88
C ALA A 51 23.78 -3.14 -11.94
N CYS A 52 23.17 -2.13 -12.56
CA CYS A 52 22.00 -2.32 -13.41
C CYS A 52 21.81 -1.15 -14.39
N THR A 53 20.91 -1.35 -15.34
CA THR A 53 20.30 -0.29 -16.16
C THR A 53 18.82 -0.62 -16.37
N ALA A 54 17.99 0.33 -16.82
CA ALA A 54 16.62 0.05 -17.27
C ALA A 54 16.52 -1.16 -18.22
N ASP A 55 17.48 -1.32 -19.13
CA ASP A 55 17.49 -2.38 -20.13
C ASP A 55 18.04 -3.72 -19.58
N ASP A 56 18.80 -3.68 -18.49
CA ASP A 56 19.38 -4.86 -17.83
C ASP A 56 19.35 -4.72 -16.30
N PRO A 57 18.20 -5.01 -15.67
CA PRO A 57 18.01 -4.94 -14.22
C PRO A 57 18.41 -6.23 -13.48
N LEU A 58 19.08 -7.19 -14.15
CA LEU A 58 19.22 -8.57 -13.67
C LEU A 58 19.79 -8.69 -12.25
N VAL A 59 20.77 -7.85 -11.88
CA VAL A 59 21.35 -7.87 -10.53
C VAL A 59 20.34 -7.43 -9.48
N CYS A 60 19.56 -6.40 -9.77
CA CYS A 60 18.55 -5.89 -8.86
C CYS A 60 17.37 -6.86 -8.75
N ASP A 61 16.93 -7.46 -9.86
CA ASP A 61 15.89 -8.49 -9.87
C ASP A 61 16.25 -9.69 -8.99
N GLN A 62 17.51 -10.15 -9.05
CA GLN A 62 18.00 -11.23 -8.19
C GLN A 62 18.01 -10.88 -6.70
N GLN A 63 18.07 -9.59 -6.37
CA GLN A 63 18.00 -9.06 -5.01
C GLN A 63 16.58 -8.64 -4.63
N LEU A 64 15.61 -8.76 -5.54
CA LEU A 64 14.25 -8.23 -5.41
C LEU A 64 14.25 -6.72 -5.13
N LEU A 65 15.08 -5.97 -5.85
CA LEU A 65 15.22 -4.52 -5.76
C LEU A 65 14.97 -3.87 -7.14
N VAL A 66 14.78 -2.55 -7.15
CA VAL A 66 14.57 -1.76 -8.37
C VAL A 66 15.90 -1.17 -8.82
N CYS A 67 16.10 -1.08 -10.14
CA CYS A 67 17.23 -0.33 -10.68
C CYS A 67 16.90 1.17 -10.68
N ASP A 68 17.66 1.97 -9.94
CA ASP A 68 17.61 3.42 -10.05
C ASP A 68 18.39 3.86 -11.29
N ASP A 69 17.69 4.39 -12.28
CA ASP A 69 18.28 4.73 -13.59
C ASP A 69 19.30 5.87 -13.54
N ASP A 70 19.21 6.76 -12.55
CA ASP A 70 20.11 7.91 -12.42
C ASP A 70 21.45 7.50 -11.78
N THR A 71 21.38 6.67 -10.75
CA THR A 71 22.53 6.22 -9.96
C THR A 71 23.11 4.89 -10.44
N HIS A 72 22.33 4.11 -11.21
CA HIS A 72 22.60 2.73 -11.61
C HIS A 72 22.87 1.79 -10.41
N ALA A 73 22.16 2.05 -9.31
CA ALA A 73 22.23 1.27 -8.07
C ALA A 73 20.91 0.53 -7.83
N CYS A 74 20.97 -0.60 -7.13
CA CYS A 74 19.77 -1.27 -6.67
C CYS A 74 19.20 -0.57 -5.44
N VAL A 75 17.96 -0.09 -5.53
CA VAL A 75 17.26 0.63 -4.46
C VAL A 75 15.99 -0.11 -4.05
N PRO A 76 15.50 0.10 -2.81
CA PRO A 76 14.20 -0.43 -2.40
C PRO A 76 13.06 0.11 -3.29
N CYS A 77 12.05 -0.72 -3.57
CA CYS A 77 10.82 -0.23 -4.19
C CYS A 77 9.99 0.59 -3.20
N GLY A 78 9.40 1.69 -3.69
CA GLY A 78 8.41 2.51 -3.00
C GLY A 78 6.98 2.31 -3.52
N GLU A 79 6.82 1.76 -4.73
CA GLU A 79 5.53 1.55 -5.39
C GLU A 79 5.45 0.18 -6.10
N HIS A 80 4.24 -0.32 -6.33
CA HIS A 80 4.02 -1.64 -6.94
C HIS A 80 4.55 -1.72 -8.38
N GLU A 81 4.35 -0.66 -9.15
CA GLU A 81 4.63 -0.58 -10.59
C GLU A 81 6.12 -0.54 -10.93
N GLU A 82 6.98 -0.24 -9.94
CA GLU A 82 8.44 -0.22 -10.11
C GLU A 82 9.04 -1.63 -10.24
N CYS A 83 8.30 -2.65 -9.80
CA CYS A 83 8.77 -4.02 -9.76
C CYS A 83 8.42 -4.79 -11.05
N GLY A 84 9.34 -5.62 -11.54
CA GLY A 84 9.09 -6.48 -12.70
C GLY A 84 7.96 -7.50 -12.52
N SER A 85 7.61 -7.84 -11.28
CA SER A 85 6.43 -8.66 -10.93
C SER A 85 5.12 -7.86 -10.88
N GLY A 86 5.19 -6.53 -10.95
CA GLY A 86 4.08 -5.61 -10.74
C GLY A 86 3.71 -5.39 -9.28
N ALA A 87 4.49 -5.91 -8.31
CA ALA A 87 4.21 -5.70 -6.89
C ALA A 87 5.47 -5.48 -6.04
N CYS A 88 5.37 -4.52 -5.11
CA CYS A 88 6.32 -4.28 -4.03
C CYS A 88 5.78 -4.76 -2.67
N GLU A 89 6.62 -5.41 -1.88
CA GLU A 89 6.41 -5.57 -0.44
C GLU A 89 6.77 -4.25 0.26
N LEU A 90 5.86 -3.28 0.20
CA LEU A 90 6.07 -1.90 0.63
C LEU A 90 6.63 -1.74 2.05
N ALA A 91 6.31 -2.69 2.95
CA ALA A 91 6.84 -2.70 4.32
C ALA A 91 8.35 -2.99 4.40
N LEU A 92 8.90 -3.69 3.40
CA LEU A 92 10.30 -4.12 3.33
C LEU A 92 11.07 -3.41 2.21
N GLY A 93 10.37 -2.77 1.27
CA GLY A 93 10.95 -2.14 0.09
C GLY A 93 11.63 -3.15 -0.84
N ARG A 94 11.02 -4.33 -1.03
CA ARG A 94 11.52 -5.35 -1.97
C ARG A 94 10.41 -5.79 -2.91
N CYS A 95 10.76 -6.18 -4.13
CA CYS A 95 9.81 -6.67 -5.12
C CYS A 95 9.31 -8.08 -4.78
N PHE A 96 8.07 -8.38 -5.18
CA PHE A 96 7.56 -9.75 -5.15
C PHE A 96 8.32 -10.63 -6.16
N PRO A 97 8.58 -11.91 -5.85
CA PRO A 97 9.05 -12.88 -6.83
C PRO A 97 8.06 -13.04 -8.01
N THR A 98 8.58 -13.33 -9.20
CA THR A 98 7.77 -13.52 -10.42
C THR A 98 7.24 -14.96 -10.59
N ASP A 99 7.53 -15.85 -9.64
CA ASP A 99 7.17 -17.28 -9.71
C ASP A 99 5.65 -17.53 -9.73
N PHE A 100 4.87 -16.64 -9.11
CA PHE A 100 3.41 -16.70 -9.09
C PHE A 100 2.83 -15.30 -9.32
N VAL A 101 2.62 -14.95 -10.59
CA VAL A 101 1.90 -13.75 -11.02
C VAL A 101 0.73 -14.22 -11.88
N VAL A 102 -0.49 -13.97 -11.41
CA VAL A 102 -1.71 -14.49 -12.03
C VAL A 102 -2.78 -13.42 -12.13
N THR A 103 -3.70 -13.61 -13.06
CA THR A 103 -4.87 -12.73 -13.25
C THR A 103 -6.16 -13.41 -12.80
N VAL A 104 -7.06 -12.62 -12.23
CA VAL A 104 -8.41 -13.03 -11.85
C VAL A 104 -9.41 -12.20 -12.64
N ASP A 105 -10.30 -12.89 -13.35
CA ASP A 105 -11.43 -12.27 -14.03
C ASP A 105 -12.62 -13.24 -14.00
N GLY A 106 -13.66 -12.88 -13.23
CA GLY A 106 -14.82 -13.72 -13.00
C GLY A 106 -15.87 -13.71 -14.10
N ASP A 107 -15.75 -12.86 -15.12
CA ASP A 107 -16.64 -12.88 -16.28
C ASP A 107 -16.16 -13.84 -17.40
N GLY A 108 -14.92 -14.34 -17.27
CA GLY A 108 -14.32 -15.28 -18.19
C GLY A 108 -13.59 -14.62 -19.35
N GLY A 109 -13.05 -13.42 -19.15
CA GLY A 109 -12.10 -12.80 -20.08
C GLY A 109 -11.02 -13.77 -20.53
N ALA A 110 -10.61 -13.63 -21.80
CA ALA A 110 -9.78 -14.63 -22.50
C ALA A 110 -8.36 -14.82 -21.91
N MET A 111 -7.98 -14.02 -20.90
CA MET A 111 -6.66 -14.01 -20.28
C MET A 111 -6.67 -14.41 -18.80
N ALA A 112 -7.83 -14.76 -18.23
CA ALA A 112 -7.95 -15.06 -16.81
C ALA A 112 -7.30 -16.41 -16.43
N ASP A 113 -6.40 -16.41 -15.45
CA ASP A 113 -5.88 -17.65 -14.86
C ASP A 113 -6.90 -18.27 -13.88
N TYR A 114 -7.67 -17.42 -13.19
CA TYR A 114 -8.69 -17.82 -12.22
C TYR A 114 -9.99 -17.01 -12.40
N MET A 115 -11.12 -17.64 -12.07
CA MET A 115 -12.44 -17.00 -12.09
C MET A 115 -12.83 -16.33 -10.76
N SER A 116 -12.00 -16.47 -9.72
CA SER A 116 -12.29 -15.91 -8.40
C SER A 116 -11.00 -15.64 -7.62
N ILE A 117 -11.02 -14.57 -6.82
CA ILE A 117 -9.88 -14.17 -6.00
C ILE A 117 -9.53 -15.26 -4.97
N ALA A 118 -10.54 -15.84 -4.32
CA ALA A 118 -10.34 -16.91 -3.34
C ALA A 118 -9.58 -18.12 -3.94
N ALA A 119 -9.93 -18.55 -5.16
CA ALA A 119 -9.25 -19.65 -5.82
C ALA A 119 -7.77 -19.32 -6.15
N ALA A 120 -7.47 -18.09 -6.55
CA ALA A 120 -6.10 -17.65 -6.80
C ALA A 120 -5.27 -17.61 -5.50
N VAL A 121 -5.86 -17.12 -4.39
CA VAL A 121 -5.22 -17.12 -3.07
C VAL A 121 -4.97 -18.55 -2.55
N ASP A 122 -5.93 -19.45 -2.75
CA ASP A 122 -5.81 -20.86 -2.34
C ASP A 122 -4.72 -21.61 -3.12
N ALA A 123 -4.42 -21.17 -4.35
CA ALA A 123 -3.38 -21.76 -5.19
C ALA A 123 -1.95 -21.37 -4.80
N VAL A 124 -1.78 -20.31 -4.00
CA VAL A 124 -0.48 -19.97 -3.41
C VAL A 124 -0.22 -20.90 -2.23
N ASP A 125 0.91 -21.60 -2.27
CA ASP A 125 1.33 -22.50 -1.18
C ASP A 125 1.61 -21.73 0.12
N ASP A 126 1.43 -22.38 1.26
CA ASP A 126 1.76 -21.82 2.58
C ASP A 126 3.22 -21.34 2.63
N GLY A 127 3.44 -20.15 3.19
CA GLY A 127 4.77 -19.52 3.27
C GLY A 127 5.30 -18.94 1.95
N GLN A 128 4.55 -19.00 0.85
CA GLN A 128 4.97 -18.47 -0.45
C GLN A 128 4.40 -17.07 -0.76
N HIS A 129 4.94 -16.48 -1.82
CA HIS A 129 4.52 -15.19 -2.36
C HIS A 129 3.57 -15.40 -3.54
N GLY A 130 2.63 -14.46 -3.74
CA GLY A 130 1.81 -14.44 -4.95
C GLY A 130 1.32 -13.04 -5.27
N VAL A 131 1.40 -12.68 -6.56
CA VAL A 131 0.81 -11.46 -7.11
C VAL A 131 -0.45 -11.84 -7.87
N ILE A 132 -1.58 -11.24 -7.48
CA ILE A 132 -2.90 -11.51 -8.04
C ILE A 132 -3.45 -10.18 -8.56
N VAL A 133 -3.47 -10.04 -9.88
CA VAL A 133 -4.09 -8.90 -10.57
C VAL A 133 -5.56 -9.20 -10.77
N VAL A 134 -6.44 -8.35 -10.26
CA VAL A 134 -7.88 -8.55 -10.20
C VAL A 134 -8.57 -7.60 -11.16
N HIS A 135 -9.27 -8.17 -12.13
CA HIS A 135 -10.13 -7.41 -13.03
C HIS A 135 -11.50 -7.16 -12.39
N GLU A 136 -12.14 -6.04 -12.72
CA GLU A 136 -13.51 -5.75 -12.33
C GLU A 136 -14.50 -6.67 -13.05
N LEU A 137 -15.59 -7.02 -12.40
CA LEU A 137 -16.68 -7.73 -13.07
C LEU A 137 -17.60 -6.74 -13.75
N ASP A 138 -18.17 -7.17 -14.87
CA ASP A 138 -19.20 -6.46 -15.62
C ASP A 138 -20.25 -5.77 -14.73
N MET A 139 -20.59 -4.53 -15.08
CA MET A 139 -21.58 -3.71 -14.39
C MET A 139 -21.27 -3.45 -12.91
N ALA A 140 -19.98 -3.37 -12.56
CA ALA A 140 -19.51 -3.19 -11.17
C ALA A 140 -20.05 -4.26 -10.22
N ALA A 141 -20.17 -5.50 -10.71
CA ALA A 141 -20.56 -6.62 -9.86
C ALA A 141 -19.42 -6.99 -8.90
N PRO A 142 -19.72 -7.44 -7.67
CA PRO A 142 -18.69 -7.85 -6.74
C PRO A 142 -18.31 -9.33 -6.90
N TYR A 143 -17.07 -9.64 -6.56
CA TYR A 143 -16.64 -10.99 -6.20
C TYR A 143 -17.33 -11.38 -4.88
N ALA A 144 -18.50 -12.00 -4.99
CA ALA A 144 -19.42 -12.29 -3.89
C ALA A 144 -19.00 -13.52 -3.03
N LEU A 145 -17.71 -13.61 -2.72
CA LEU A 145 -17.14 -14.58 -1.81
C LEU A 145 -16.01 -13.88 -1.04
N GLY A 146 -16.11 -13.90 0.29
CA GLY A 146 -15.06 -13.34 1.14
C GLY A 146 -13.73 -14.05 0.88
N VAL A 147 -12.64 -13.27 0.87
CA VAL A 147 -11.28 -13.75 0.62
C VAL A 147 -10.59 -14.00 1.96
N GLN A 148 -9.97 -15.16 2.11
CA GLN A 148 -9.23 -15.53 3.31
C GLN A 148 -7.76 -15.81 2.96
N VAL A 149 -6.85 -15.06 3.57
CA VAL A 149 -5.41 -15.24 3.47
C VAL A 149 -4.90 -15.76 4.81
N THR A 150 -4.28 -16.95 4.80
CA THR A 150 -3.71 -17.63 5.98
C THR A 150 -2.46 -18.40 5.59
N GLY A 151 -1.84 -19.11 6.53
CA GLY A 151 -0.77 -20.07 6.23
C GLY A 151 0.60 -19.44 6.04
N GLY A 152 0.80 -18.21 6.52
CA GLY A 152 2.07 -17.50 6.38
C GLY A 152 2.33 -17.02 4.95
N LYS A 153 1.29 -16.90 4.12
CA LYS A 153 1.39 -16.41 2.74
C LYS A 153 1.66 -14.91 2.71
N THR A 154 2.40 -14.45 1.71
CA THR A 154 2.54 -13.02 1.36
C THR A 154 1.84 -12.79 0.02
N ILE A 155 0.72 -12.05 0.03
CA ILE A 155 -0.10 -11.86 -1.18
C ILE A 155 -0.18 -10.38 -1.55
N ALA A 156 0.02 -10.05 -2.83
CA ALA A 156 -0.39 -8.78 -3.40
C ALA A 156 -1.72 -8.97 -4.16
N LEU A 157 -2.75 -8.23 -3.77
CA LEU A 157 -4.03 -8.10 -4.47
C LEU A 157 -4.06 -6.72 -5.13
N LEU A 158 -3.96 -6.67 -6.45
CA LEU A 158 -3.86 -5.42 -7.20
C LEU A 158 -5.05 -5.29 -8.13
N ALA A 159 -5.65 -4.11 -8.23
CA ALA A 159 -6.60 -3.83 -9.29
C ALA A 159 -5.89 -3.81 -10.65
N ALA A 160 -6.53 -4.35 -11.68
CA ALA A 160 -6.07 -4.14 -13.04
C ALA A 160 -6.09 -2.63 -13.40
N PRO A 161 -5.17 -2.14 -14.25
CA PRO A 161 -5.09 -0.72 -14.58
C PRO A 161 -6.42 -0.14 -15.08
N GLY A 162 -6.91 0.90 -14.39
CA GLY A 162 -8.14 1.60 -14.74
C GLY A 162 -9.44 0.89 -14.35
N GLU A 163 -9.36 -0.20 -13.59
CA GLU A 163 -10.51 -0.98 -13.13
C GLU A 163 -10.72 -0.84 -11.61
N ALA A 164 -11.95 -1.03 -11.13
CA ALA A 164 -12.28 -0.90 -9.70
C ALA A 164 -12.96 -2.17 -9.15
N PRO A 165 -12.25 -3.31 -9.08
CA PRO A 165 -12.82 -4.57 -8.60
C PRO A 165 -13.32 -4.49 -7.16
N ILE A 166 -14.46 -5.15 -6.91
CA ILE A 166 -15.13 -5.13 -5.60
C ILE A 166 -15.08 -6.51 -4.96
N ILE A 167 -14.54 -6.59 -3.73
CA ILE A 167 -14.61 -7.77 -2.86
C ILE A 167 -15.83 -7.64 -1.94
N GLN A 168 -16.71 -8.65 -1.95
CA GLN A 168 -17.88 -8.71 -1.08
C GLN A 168 -17.99 -10.07 -0.39
N GLY A 169 -17.86 -10.06 0.93
CA GLY A 169 -18.14 -11.18 1.82
C GLY A 169 -19.64 -11.46 1.94
N THR A 170 -19.96 -12.72 2.20
CA THR A 170 -21.34 -13.21 2.32
C THR A 170 -21.56 -13.94 3.64
N GLY A 171 -22.79 -13.95 4.12
CA GLY A 171 -23.17 -14.68 5.34
C GLY A 171 -22.56 -14.12 6.63
N GLY A 172 -22.30 -12.81 6.69
CA GLY A 172 -21.66 -12.17 7.86
C GLY A 172 -20.14 -12.33 7.91
N ASN A 173 -19.53 -12.96 6.91
CA ASN A 173 -18.07 -13.02 6.81
C ASN A 173 -17.50 -11.67 6.36
N PRO A 174 -16.26 -11.32 6.77
CA PRO A 174 -15.57 -10.18 6.20
C PRO A 174 -15.40 -10.29 4.68
N GLY A 175 -15.25 -9.15 4.00
CA GLY A 175 -14.85 -9.12 2.60
C GLY A 175 -13.44 -9.67 2.42
N LEU A 176 -12.50 -9.19 3.22
CA LEU A 176 -11.12 -9.70 3.28
C LEU A 176 -10.75 -10.05 4.72
N ARG A 177 -10.24 -11.27 4.93
CA ARG A 177 -9.72 -11.77 6.20
C ARG A 177 -8.25 -12.17 6.03
N VAL A 178 -7.39 -11.66 6.89
CA VAL A 178 -5.95 -11.95 6.94
C VAL A 178 -5.63 -12.45 8.33
N GLU A 179 -5.15 -13.69 8.46
CA GLU A 179 -5.03 -14.33 9.77
C GLU A 179 -3.76 -15.17 9.91
N GLY A 180 -3.16 -15.08 11.10
CA GLY A 180 -2.06 -15.93 11.53
C GLY A 180 -0.69 -15.33 11.28
N ALA A 181 0.23 -15.65 12.20
CA ALA A 181 1.59 -15.10 12.20
C ALA A 181 2.34 -15.42 10.90
N GLY A 182 3.03 -14.41 10.37
CA GLY A 182 3.77 -14.50 9.11
C GLY A 182 2.90 -14.35 7.86
N THR A 183 1.58 -14.17 8.00
CA THR A 183 0.70 -13.88 6.87
C THR A 183 0.65 -12.38 6.62
N SER A 184 0.83 -11.97 5.36
CA SER A 184 0.80 -10.56 4.94
C SER A 184 -0.03 -10.39 3.67
N VAL A 185 -0.82 -9.32 3.61
CA VAL A 185 -1.47 -8.88 2.37
C VAL A 185 -1.08 -7.45 2.02
N TYR A 186 -0.89 -7.20 0.72
CA TYR A 186 -0.74 -5.89 0.13
C TYR A 186 -1.93 -5.69 -0.82
N VAL A 187 -2.68 -4.61 -0.67
CA VAL A 187 -3.91 -4.35 -1.43
C VAL A 187 -3.78 -2.99 -2.08
N ASP A 188 -4.03 -2.89 -3.39
CA ASP A 188 -3.91 -1.63 -4.12
C ASP A 188 -5.02 -1.45 -5.17
N GLY A 189 -5.79 -0.36 -5.06
CA GLY A 189 -6.87 -0.04 -6.01
C GLY A 189 -8.17 -0.84 -5.86
N LEU A 190 -8.30 -1.71 -4.84
CA LEU A 190 -9.51 -2.53 -4.65
C LEU A 190 -10.57 -1.81 -3.82
N SER A 191 -11.84 -2.17 -4.06
CA SER A 191 -12.91 -1.85 -3.13
C SER A 191 -13.32 -3.09 -2.32
N ILE A 192 -13.47 -2.94 -1.00
CA ILE A 192 -14.04 -3.95 -0.11
C ILE A 192 -15.35 -3.40 0.42
N ALA A 193 -16.47 -3.84 -0.18
CA ALA A 193 -17.71 -3.11 -0.06
C ALA A 193 -18.97 -3.98 0.05
N GLY A 194 -20.02 -3.38 0.64
CA GLY A 194 -21.35 -3.95 0.68
C GLY A 194 -21.47 -5.23 1.52
N ASN A 195 -20.56 -5.47 2.46
CA ASN A 195 -20.60 -6.64 3.32
C ASN A 195 -21.85 -6.59 4.22
N THR A 196 -22.74 -7.58 4.08
CA THR A 196 -23.98 -7.67 4.88
C THR A 196 -23.72 -8.40 6.19
N GLY A 197 -23.73 -7.68 7.30
CA GLY A 197 -23.42 -8.17 8.65
C GLY A 197 -21.94 -8.51 8.90
N GLY A 198 -21.11 -8.48 7.85
CA GLY A 198 -19.66 -8.71 7.93
C GLY A 198 -18.87 -7.40 7.91
N LEU A 199 -17.62 -7.48 8.37
CA LEU A 199 -16.65 -6.40 8.26
C LEU A 199 -16.22 -6.19 6.80
N GLY A 200 -15.64 -5.04 6.48
CA GLY A 200 -14.85 -4.90 5.26
C GLY A 200 -13.59 -5.74 5.36
N LEU A 201 -12.69 -5.36 6.26
CA LEU A 201 -11.39 -5.99 6.48
C LEU A 201 -11.24 -6.51 7.92
N ALA A 202 -10.73 -7.73 8.06
CA ALA A 202 -10.33 -8.29 9.36
C ALA A 202 -8.87 -8.77 9.31
N VAL A 203 -8.05 -8.27 10.23
CA VAL A 203 -6.63 -8.62 10.39
C VAL A 203 -6.41 -9.17 11.79
N ASP A 204 -5.95 -10.42 11.90
CA ASP A 204 -5.84 -11.14 13.17
C ASP A 204 -4.47 -11.82 13.31
N GLY A 205 -3.59 -11.20 14.11
CA GLY A 205 -2.22 -11.68 14.30
C GLY A 205 -1.40 -11.76 13.01
N ALA A 206 -1.71 -10.90 12.04
CA ALA A 206 -1.17 -10.85 10.68
C ALA A 206 -0.92 -9.39 10.25
N SER A 207 -0.40 -9.18 9.04
CA SER A 207 -0.12 -7.85 8.50
C SER A 207 -0.97 -7.52 7.27
N ALA A 208 -1.45 -6.27 7.19
CA ALA A 208 -2.12 -5.76 6.00
C ALA A 208 -1.60 -4.36 5.65
N TRP A 209 -1.13 -4.20 4.41
CA TRP A 209 -0.81 -2.92 3.81
C TRP A 209 -1.84 -2.62 2.72
N VAL A 210 -2.57 -1.53 2.87
CA VAL A 210 -3.65 -1.16 1.95
C VAL A 210 -3.35 0.21 1.40
N ASP A 211 -3.23 0.30 0.08
CA ASP A 211 -2.97 1.51 -0.68
C ASP A 211 -4.13 1.80 -1.63
N ARG A 212 -4.40 3.08 -1.88
CA ARG A 212 -5.37 3.58 -2.87
C ARG A 212 -6.70 2.80 -2.94
N SER A 213 -7.21 2.35 -1.79
CA SER A 213 -8.32 1.39 -1.73
C SER A 213 -9.52 1.94 -0.95
N ARG A 214 -10.68 1.30 -1.16
CA ARG A 214 -11.96 1.77 -0.62
C ARG A 214 -12.63 0.71 0.24
N ILE A 215 -12.70 0.92 1.55
CA ILE A 215 -13.43 0.05 2.49
C ILE A 215 -14.73 0.74 2.87
N VAL A 216 -15.82 0.38 2.19
CA VAL A 216 -17.04 1.20 2.19
C VAL A 216 -18.34 0.42 2.35
N GLN A 217 -19.33 1.01 3.01
CA GLN A 217 -20.70 0.45 3.10
C GLN A 217 -20.77 -0.97 3.70
N ASN A 218 -19.87 -1.30 4.62
CA ASN A 218 -19.85 -2.61 5.28
C ASN A 218 -20.68 -2.56 6.56
N SER A 219 -21.86 -3.17 6.54
CA SER A 219 -22.83 -3.05 7.64
C SER A 219 -22.42 -3.73 8.95
N GLY A 220 -21.40 -4.61 8.93
CA GLY A 220 -20.78 -5.17 10.13
C GLY A 220 -19.63 -4.33 10.70
N GLY A 221 -19.28 -3.21 10.08
CA GLY A 221 -18.15 -2.34 10.43
C GLY A 221 -17.08 -2.31 9.33
N GLY A 222 -16.16 -1.35 9.40
CA GLY A 222 -15.13 -1.17 8.36
C GLY A 222 -13.99 -2.16 8.54
N ILE A 223 -13.17 -1.93 9.56
CA ILE A 223 -11.93 -2.67 9.80
C ILE A 223 -11.85 -3.16 11.24
N LEU A 224 -11.37 -4.39 11.43
CA LEU A 224 -10.92 -4.93 12.72
C LEU A 224 -9.46 -5.38 12.63
N ALA A 225 -8.58 -4.78 13.42
CA ALA A 225 -7.18 -5.20 13.58
C ALA A 225 -6.95 -5.68 15.01
N GLN A 226 -6.53 -6.94 15.21
CA GLN A 226 -6.41 -7.50 16.55
C GLN A 226 -5.28 -8.51 16.73
N ASN A 227 -5.01 -8.87 17.99
CA ASN A 227 -4.11 -9.97 18.38
C ASN A 227 -2.68 -9.82 17.85
N GLY A 228 -2.13 -8.61 17.87
CA GLY A 228 -0.80 -8.31 17.35
C GLY A 228 -0.78 -7.99 15.86
N ALA A 229 -1.94 -7.70 15.26
CA ALA A 229 -2.03 -7.28 13.87
C ALA A 229 -1.24 -5.99 13.60
N GLU A 230 -0.66 -5.91 12.39
CA GLU A 230 -0.09 -4.67 11.85
C GLU A 230 -0.93 -4.21 10.66
N LEU A 231 -1.46 -2.99 10.72
CA LEU A 231 -2.29 -2.41 9.68
C LEU A 231 -1.70 -1.07 9.21
N THR A 232 -1.42 -0.97 7.92
CA THR A 232 -1.06 0.30 7.26
C THR A 232 -2.12 0.64 6.22
N LEU A 233 -2.64 1.87 6.27
CA LEU A 233 -3.52 2.45 5.25
C LEU A 233 -2.84 3.69 4.64
N ARG A 234 -2.77 3.76 3.31
CA ARG A 234 -2.29 4.91 2.55
C ARG A 234 -3.30 5.26 1.46
N ASN A 235 -3.63 6.55 1.28
CA ASN A 235 -4.58 6.99 0.24
C ASN A 235 -5.91 6.22 0.24
N CYS A 236 -6.44 5.90 1.43
CA CYS A 236 -7.61 5.02 1.56
C CYS A 236 -8.88 5.77 1.95
N PHE A 237 -10.02 5.28 1.46
CA PHE A 237 -11.33 5.62 2.03
C PHE A 237 -11.81 4.53 2.99
N VAL A 238 -12.12 4.90 4.24
CA VAL A 238 -12.82 4.05 5.21
C VAL A 238 -14.10 4.75 5.65
N VAL A 239 -15.15 4.59 4.83
CA VAL A 239 -16.33 5.47 4.90
C VAL A 239 -17.65 4.72 4.84
N LEU A 240 -18.70 5.29 5.44
CA LEU A 240 -20.06 4.73 5.45
C LEU A 240 -20.14 3.29 5.95
N ASN A 241 -19.18 2.84 6.75
CA ASN A 241 -19.25 1.51 7.35
C ASN A 241 -20.12 1.56 8.61
N GLY A 242 -20.75 0.43 8.89
CA GLY A 242 -21.68 0.25 9.98
C GLY A 242 -23.15 0.28 9.57
N GLY A 243 -24.05 0.18 10.54
CA GLY A 243 -25.48 0.12 10.29
C GLY A 243 -26.36 0.28 11.53
N GLN A 244 -27.62 0.65 11.30
CA GLN A 244 -28.60 1.15 12.27
C GLN A 244 -28.91 0.28 13.51
N PHE A 245 -28.35 -0.91 13.61
CA PHE A 245 -28.67 -1.88 14.67
C PHE A 245 -27.43 -2.49 15.35
N VAL A 246 -26.23 -2.11 14.93
CA VAL A 246 -24.98 -2.66 15.49
C VAL A 246 -24.06 -1.49 15.81
N ASP A 247 -23.51 -1.47 17.03
CA ASP A 247 -22.45 -0.53 17.39
C ASP A 247 -21.22 -0.86 16.55
N THR A 248 -21.07 -0.14 15.44
CA THR A 248 -20.10 -0.44 14.39
C THR A 248 -19.26 0.79 14.15
N ARG A 249 -17.99 0.55 13.85
CA ARG A 249 -16.93 1.56 13.83
C ARG A 249 -16.25 1.53 12.47
N GLY A 250 -15.67 2.66 12.05
CA GLY A 250 -14.82 2.70 10.86
C GLY A 250 -13.62 1.77 11.02
N LEU A 251 -12.87 1.95 12.10
CA LEU A 251 -11.72 1.12 12.47
C LEU A 251 -11.81 0.74 13.95
N THR A 252 -11.68 -0.55 14.25
CA THR A 252 -11.47 -1.07 15.61
C THR A 252 -10.12 -1.76 15.71
N ALA A 253 -9.33 -1.39 16.71
CA ALA A 253 -8.02 -1.97 16.98
C ALA A 253 -7.93 -2.52 18.42
N SER A 254 -7.37 -3.71 18.58
CA SER A 254 -7.14 -4.31 19.89
C SER A 254 -5.80 -5.02 19.95
N ASN A 255 -4.88 -4.51 20.77
CA ASN A 255 -3.51 -4.99 20.83
C ASN A 255 -2.88 -5.08 19.42
N ALA A 256 -2.97 -4.00 18.64
CA ALA A 256 -2.51 -3.91 17.26
C ALA A 256 -1.58 -2.70 17.06
N ILE A 257 -0.85 -2.68 15.94
CA ILE A 257 -0.09 -1.52 15.48
C ILE A 257 -0.80 -0.98 14.24
N ILE A 258 -1.22 0.28 14.26
CA ILE A 258 -1.93 0.91 13.13
C ILE A 258 -1.21 2.16 12.61
N ARG A 259 -1.10 2.31 11.29
CA ARG A 259 -0.50 3.46 10.62
C ARG A 259 -1.43 3.96 9.53
N LEU A 260 -1.89 5.19 9.64
CA LEU A 260 -2.72 5.84 8.63
C LEU A 260 -1.97 7.05 8.09
N ALA A 261 -1.80 7.12 6.78
CA ALA A 261 -1.28 8.28 6.08
C ALA A 261 -2.24 8.63 4.93
N TYR A 262 -2.55 9.91 4.73
CA TYR A 262 -3.44 10.34 3.64
C TYR A 262 -4.71 9.49 3.55
N THR A 263 -5.37 9.24 4.68
CA THR A 263 -6.54 8.36 4.73
C THR A 263 -7.75 9.15 5.18
N THR A 264 -8.90 8.91 4.56
CA THR A 264 -10.16 9.54 4.95
C THR A 264 -11.03 8.50 5.65
N VAL A 265 -11.17 8.64 6.97
CA VAL A 265 -12.05 7.84 7.83
C VAL A 265 -13.24 8.70 8.24
N ALA A 266 -14.37 8.58 7.53
CA ALA A 266 -15.47 9.53 7.68
C ALA A 266 -16.85 8.91 7.54
N ALA A 267 -17.84 9.58 8.14
CA ALA A 267 -19.25 9.21 8.07
C ALA A 267 -19.55 7.73 8.37
N ASN A 268 -18.77 7.10 9.26
CA ASN A 268 -19.04 5.73 9.69
C ASN A 268 -20.22 5.76 10.69
N ASP A 269 -21.22 4.91 10.47
CA ASP A 269 -22.50 4.92 11.19
C ASP A 269 -22.48 3.92 12.35
N GLY A 270 -22.38 4.44 13.57
CA GLY A 270 -22.60 3.70 14.81
C GLY A 270 -23.80 4.26 15.54
N THR A 271 -24.95 3.57 15.53
CA THR A 271 -26.13 3.99 16.30
C THR A 271 -26.13 3.46 17.74
N GLY A 272 -24.98 2.97 18.22
CA GLY A 272 -24.79 2.50 19.60
C GLY A 272 -24.92 3.61 20.63
N ALA A 273 -24.93 3.27 21.92
CA ALA A 273 -25.02 4.23 23.03
C ALA A 273 -23.87 5.27 23.05
N THR A 274 -22.81 5.02 22.28
CA THR A 274 -21.61 5.84 22.13
C THR A 274 -21.61 6.73 20.89
N GLY A 275 -22.61 6.65 20.00
CA GLY A 275 -22.66 7.41 18.75
C GLY A 275 -21.70 6.87 17.66
N PRO A 276 -21.59 7.57 16.51
CA PRO A 276 -20.69 7.17 15.44
C PRO A 276 -19.23 7.24 15.91
N ILE A 277 -18.46 6.19 15.65
CA ILE A 277 -17.04 6.11 16.02
C ILE A 277 -16.22 5.85 14.76
N SER A 278 -15.33 6.79 14.44
CA SER A 278 -14.39 6.68 13.32
C SER A 278 -13.31 5.66 13.64
N ILE A 279 -12.63 5.82 14.78
CA ILE A 279 -11.53 4.95 15.21
C ILE A 279 -11.69 4.66 16.70
N ALA A 280 -11.57 3.39 17.08
CA ALA A 280 -11.44 3.02 18.48
C ALA A 280 -10.38 1.96 18.72
N CYS A 281 -9.71 2.09 19.86
CA CYS A 281 -8.57 1.31 20.24
C CYS A 281 -8.65 0.89 21.70
N ASP A 282 -8.07 -0.26 22.03
CA ASP A 282 -7.74 -0.55 23.42
C ASP A 282 -6.39 0.06 23.84
N ALA A 283 -6.05 -0.09 25.12
CA ALA A 283 -4.79 0.41 25.67
C ALA A 283 -3.53 -0.34 25.17
N GLY A 284 -3.70 -1.50 24.53
CA GLY A 284 -2.59 -2.25 23.94
C GLY A 284 -2.25 -1.81 22.53
N THR A 285 -3.11 -1.01 21.90
CA THR A 285 -2.93 -0.54 20.53
C THR A 285 -1.99 0.67 20.49
N THR A 286 -1.07 0.68 19.51
CA THR A 286 -0.13 1.79 19.28
C THR A 286 -0.07 2.15 17.80
N GLY A 287 0.59 3.27 17.48
CA GLY A 287 0.87 3.67 16.11
C GLY A 287 0.62 5.16 15.86
N GLU A 288 0.34 5.51 14.61
CA GLU A 288 0.23 6.90 14.17
C GLU A 288 -0.87 7.11 13.13
N VAL A 289 -1.41 8.32 13.13
CA VAL A 289 -2.34 8.83 12.11
C VAL A 289 -1.81 10.17 11.66
N ARG A 290 -1.53 10.33 10.37
CA ARG A 290 -1.03 11.59 9.83
C ARG A 290 -1.60 11.94 8.48
N ASN A 291 -1.57 13.23 8.15
CA ASN A 291 -2.01 13.75 6.84
C ASN A 291 -3.44 13.29 6.47
N SER A 292 -4.30 13.02 7.45
CA SER A 292 -5.54 12.27 7.28
C SER A 292 -6.77 13.10 7.68
N ILE A 293 -7.94 12.67 7.21
CA ILE A 293 -9.25 13.18 7.67
C ILE A 293 -9.90 12.10 8.52
N VAL A 294 -10.20 12.39 9.78
CA VAL A 294 -10.88 11.46 10.69
C VAL A 294 -12.05 12.16 11.38
N ALA A 295 -13.24 12.03 10.80
CA ALA A 295 -14.41 12.74 11.29
C ALA A 295 -15.72 12.05 10.88
N SER A 296 -16.56 11.69 11.86
CA SER A 296 -17.91 11.14 11.63
C SER A 296 -18.99 11.84 12.46
N GLY A 297 -18.63 12.89 13.22
CA GLY A 297 -19.53 13.66 14.06
C GLY A 297 -18.77 14.60 14.99
N THR A 298 -18.74 14.26 16.28
CA THR A 298 -17.99 14.96 17.33
C THR A 298 -17.45 13.94 18.30
N ASP A 299 -16.17 14.06 18.66
CA ASP A 299 -15.47 13.14 19.57
C ASP A 299 -15.53 11.67 19.09
N THR A 300 -15.23 11.41 17.80
CA THR A 300 -15.40 10.08 17.19
C THR A 300 -14.15 9.20 17.22
N ILE A 301 -13.09 9.66 17.89
CA ILE A 301 -11.80 8.99 18.04
C ILE A 301 -11.61 8.60 19.51
N ASP A 302 -11.52 7.29 19.77
CA ASP A 302 -11.26 6.70 21.11
C ASP A 302 -9.98 5.86 21.07
N CYS A 303 -8.83 6.53 20.98
CA CYS A 303 -7.53 5.89 20.79
C CYS A 303 -6.40 6.65 21.51
N THR A 304 -6.18 6.37 22.78
CA THR A 304 -5.14 7.08 23.56
C THR A 304 -3.71 6.64 23.24
N GLY A 305 -3.53 5.49 22.60
CA GLY A 305 -2.21 4.93 22.26
C GLY A 305 -1.65 5.39 20.91
N LEU A 306 -2.41 6.18 20.14
CA LEU A 306 -1.99 6.70 18.83
C LEU A 306 -1.47 8.12 18.93
N VAL A 307 -0.52 8.44 18.06
CA VAL A 307 -0.03 9.81 17.82
C VAL A 307 -0.68 10.36 16.55
N PHE A 308 -1.22 11.58 16.62
CA PHE A 308 -1.87 12.26 15.51
C PHE A 308 -1.04 13.47 15.08
N ASP A 309 -0.63 13.52 13.82
CA ASP A 309 0.10 14.67 13.27
C ASP A 309 -0.46 15.18 11.94
N SER A 310 -0.69 16.48 11.82
CA SER A 310 -1.05 17.11 10.52
C SER A 310 -2.37 16.58 9.93
N ASN A 311 -3.41 16.47 10.75
CA ASN A 311 -4.72 15.90 10.38
C ASN A 311 -5.87 16.91 10.48
N VAL A 312 -6.99 16.60 9.83
CA VAL A 312 -8.31 17.15 10.16
C VAL A 312 -9.09 16.12 10.98
N VAL A 313 -9.50 16.47 12.20
CA VAL A 313 -10.13 15.54 13.16
C VAL A 313 -11.35 16.17 13.84
N ASP A 314 -12.28 15.34 14.34
CA ASP A 314 -13.44 15.82 15.12
C ASP A 314 -13.34 15.61 16.64
N THR A 315 -12.19 15.11 17.11
CA THR A 315 -11.89 14.91 18.54
C THR A 315 -10.78 15.85 19.00
N ALA A 316 -11.03 16.57 20.09
CA ALA A 316 -10.02 17.42 20.73
C ALA A 316 -9.10 16.65 21.70
N GLY A 317 -7.92 17.20 21.99
CA GLY A 317 -7.04 16.68 23.04
C GLY A 317 -6.31 15.37 22.69
N LEU A 318 -6.24 15.04 21.40
CA LEU A 318 -5.43 13.93 20.88
C LEU A 318 -3.95 14.21 21.09
N SER A 319 -3.16 13.14 21.19
CA SER A 319 -1.71 13.25 21.30
C SER A 319 -1.09 13.60 19.93
N GLY A 320 0.02 14.35 19.93
CA GLY A 320 0.70 14.82 18.71
C GLY A 320 0.50 16.31 18.43
N SER A 321 0.62 16.73 17.17
CA SER A 321 0.69 18.15 16.75
C SER A 321 -0.09 18.44 15.47
N ASN A 322 -0.27 19.72 15.16
CA ASN A 322 -0.80 20.20 13.87
C ASN A 322 -2.15 19.59 13.45
N ASN A 323 -3.01 19.23 14.41
CA ASN A 323 -4.34 18.72 14.11
C ASN A 323 -5.37 19.84 14.14
N ASP A 324 -6.09 20.00 13.03
CA ASP A 324 -7.23 20.90 12.91
C ASP A 324 -8.50 20.21 13.42
N VAL A 325 -9.03 20.72 14.54
CA VAL A 325 -10.21 20.13 15.19
C VAL A 325 -11.48 20.78 14.67
N LEU A 326 -12.21 20.06 13.82
CA LEU A 326 -13.43 20.51 13.15
C LEU A 326 -14.53 19.46 13.28
N ALA A 327 -15.75 19.91 13.59
CA ALA A 327 -16.91 19.01 13.56
C ALA A 327 -17.17 18.55 12.12
N PHE A 328 -17.56 17.29 11.96
CA PHE A 328 -17.87 16.73 10.64
C PHE A 328 -18.92 17.55 9.88
N ASP A 329 -18.61 17.93 8.64
CA ASP A 329 -19.55 18.56 7.72
C ASP A 329 -19.66 17.73 6.43
N PRO A 330 -20.85 17.17 6.11
CA PRO A 330 -21.08 16.47 4.85
C PRO A 330 -20.76 17.32 3.61
N GLY A 331 -20.81 18.65 3.71
CA GLY A 331 -20.49 19.57 2.62
C GLY A 331 -19.02 19.57 2.20
N TRP A 332 -18.14 18.95 2.98
CA TRP A 332 -16.76 18.68 2.62
C TRP A 332 -16.62 17.74 1.41
N PHE A 333 -17.63 16.90 1.18
CA PHE A 333 -17.63 15.83 0.20
C PHE A 333 -18.80 16.04 -0.77
N PRO A 334 -18.60 16.73 -1.90
CA PRO A 334 -19.69 17.04 -2.84
C PRO A 334 -20.42 15.79 -3.35
N GLY A 335 -19.71 14.66 -3.42
CA GLY A 335 -20.21 13.36 -3.88
C GLY A 335 -20.80 12.46 -2.80
N ILE A 336 -20.90 12.87 -1.53
CA ILE A 336 -21.21 11.97 -0.39
C ILE A 336 -22.50 11.17 -0.56
N ALA A 337 -23.52 11.74 -1.21
CA ALA A 337 -24.78 11.06 -1.48
C ALA A 337 -24.64 9.85 -2.43
N MET A 338 -23.57 9.80 -3.21
CA MET A 338 -23.16 8.71 -4.09
C MET A 338 -22.05 7.86 -3.48
N SER A 339 -21.76 8.03 -2.19
CA SER A 339 -20.65 7.35 -1.48
C SER A 339 -19.26 7.73 -1.99
N ASP A 340 -19.17 8.94 -2.53
CA ASP A 340 -17.95 9.54 -3.02
C ASP A 340 -17.46 10.56 -1.96
N PHE A 341 -16.22 10.36 -1.50
CA PHE A 341 -15.56 11.13 -0.45
C PHE A 341 -14.33 11.88 -0.95
N HIS A 342 -14.25 12.16 -2.26
CA HIS A 342 -13.32 13.17 -2.77
C HIS A 342 -13.67 14.53 -2.15
N VAL A 343 -12.64 15.23 -1.70
CA VAL A 343 -12.75 16.47 -0.94
C VAL A 343 -13.06 17.65 -1.85
N ALA A 344 -13.83 18.61 -1.36
CA ALA A 344 -14.01 19.88 -2.05
C ALA A 344 -12.71 20.70 -2.05
N ALA A 345 -12.44 21.42 -3.15
CA ALA A 345 -11.27 22.28 -3.27
C ALA A 345 -11.19 23.38 -2.20
N GLY A 346 -10.01 23.53 -1.60
CA GLY A 346 -9.67 24.59 -0.65
C GLY A 346 -9.79 24.21 0.83
N PRO A 347 -9.94 25.19 1.75
CA PRO A 347 -10.08 24.91 3.17
C PRO A 347 -11.36 24.10 3.46
N PRO A 348 -11.34 23.22 4.47
CA PRO A 348 -10.34 23.16 5.54
C PRO A 348 -9.18 22.18 5.30
N PHE A 349 -9.01 21.61 4.11
CA PHE A 349 -8.09 20.48 3.90
C PHE A 349 -6.73 20.87 3.32
N ALA A 350 -6.72 21.92 2.49
CA ALA A 350 -5.50 22.43 1.87
C ALA A 350 -4.49 22.90 2.93
N GLU A 351 -3.22 22.56 2.73
CA GLU A 351 -2.08 22.96 3.57
C GLU A 351 -2.11 22.43 5.02
N VAL A 352 -2.99 21.47 5.32
CA VAL A 352 -3.03 20.79 6.63
C VAL A 352 -2.03 19.64 6.70
N ALA A 353 -1.94 18.86 5.62
CA ALA A 353 -0.98 17.77 5.55
C ALA A 353 0.43 18.30 5.26
N GLN A 354 1.43 17.54 5.67
CA GLN A 354 2.82 17.78 5.36
C GLN A 354 3.42 16.54 4.73
N TRP A 355 3.83 16.66 3.47
CA TRP A 355 4.48 15.57 2.74
C TRP A 355 5.89 15.34 3.28
N ASN A 356 6.26 14.10 3.54
CA ASN A 356 7.59 13.71 4.01
C ASN A 356 8.21 12.65 3.11
N ASP A 357 9.53 12.53 3.11
CA ASP A 357 10.24 11.48 2.37
C ASP A 357 9.66 10.07 2.68
N GLY A 358 9.26 9.35 1.62
CA GLY A 358 8.60 8.04 1.72
C GLY A 358 7.07 8.09 1.73
N ASP A 359 6.48 9.28 1.66
CA ASP A 359 5.05 9.46 1.39
C ASP A 359 4.69 9.06 -0.04
N PRO A 360 3.43 8.64 -0.28
CA PRO A 360 2.95 8.37 -1.62
C PRO A 360 3.13 9.59 -2.53
N LEU A 361 3.51 9.35 -3.79
CA LEU A 361 3.68 10.39 -4.80
C LEU A 361 2.36 10.72 -5.52
N THR A 362 1.36 9.88 -5.36
CA THR A 362 0.01 10.08 -5.90
C THR A 362 -1.04 9.84 -4.83
N ASP A 363 -2.25 10.32 -5.06
CA ASP A 363 -3.41 10.11 -4.21
C ASP A 363 -4.22 8.86 -4.61
N ILE A 364 -5.48 8.75 -4.16
CA ILE A 364 -6.34 7.61 -4.48
C ILE A 364 -6.73 7.50 -5.96
N ASP A 365 -6.78 8.61 -6.69
CA ASP A 365 -7.17 8.66 -8.10
C ASP A 365 -5.96 8.72 -9.04
N GLY A 366 -4.75 8.79 -8.48
CA GLY A 366 -3.49 8.87 -9.21
C GLY A 366 -3.04 10.32 -9.46
N ASP A 367 -3.69 11.30 -8.85
CA ASP A 367 -3.30 12.69 -8.95
C ASP A 367 -2.03 12.95 -8.12
N ALA A 368 -1.14 13.77 -8.68
CA ALA A 368 0.20 13.96 -8.13
C ALA A 368 0.18 14.71 -6.80
N ARG A 369 0.91 14.19 -5.82
CA ARG A 369 1.24 14.84 -4.55
C ARG A 369 2.59 15.56 -4.63
N PRO A 370 2.95 16.42 -3.66
CA PRO A 370 4.28 17.01 -3.57
C PRO A 370 5.39 15.96 -3.54
N THR A 371 6.61 16.37 -3.85
CA THR A 371 7.78 15.46 -3.93
C THR A 371 8.98 15.94 -3.10
N ASN A 372 8.83 17.02 -2.34
CA ASN A 372 9.90 17.53 -1.47
C ASN A 372 9.48 17.43 -0.01
N ASP A 373 10.40 16.93 0.82
CA ASP A 373 10.22 16.83 2.26
C ASP A 373 9.80 18.17 2.88
N GLY A 374 8.70 18.11 3.63
CA GLY A 374 8.10 19.23 4.33
C GLY A 374 7.15 20.10 3.53
N ASP A 375 6.91 19.83 2.24
CA ASP A 375 5.96 20.59 1.43
C ASP A 375 4.51 20.41 1.94
N PRO A 376 3.70 21.49 1.98
CA PRO A 376 2.30 21.41 2.39
C PRO A 376 1.46 20.65 1.35
N ASP A 377 0.49 19.87 1.82
CA ASP A 377 -0.41 19.06 1.00
C ASP A 377 -1.86 19.06 1.54
N TYR A 378 -2.76 18.36 0.86
CA TYR A 378 -4.13 18.09 1.31
C TYR A 378 -4.18 16.92 2.29
N ALA A 379 -4.88 17.13 3.41
CA ALA A 379 -5.23 16.03 4.30
C ALA A 379 -6.29 15.12 3.67
N GLY A 380 -6.14 13.81 3.87
CA GLY A 380 -7.07 12.79 3.37
C GLY A 380 -6.56 12.07 2.12
N ALA A 381 -7.39 11.16 1.61
CA ALA A 381 -7.03 10.25 0.53
C ALA A 381 -6.96 10.87 -0.86
N ASP A 382 -7.45 12.10 -1.02
CA ASP A 382 -7.71 12.74 -2.30
C ASP A 382 -7.16 14.17 -2.32
N VAL A 383 -6.74 14.60 -3.51
CA VAL A 383 -6.36 15.97 -3.86
C VAL A 383 -7.37 16.54 -4.89
N PRO A 384 -8.09 17.64 -4.57
CA PRO A 384 -9.19 18.16 -5.40
C PRO A 384 -8.87 18.77 -6.77
#